data_AF-A0A183HDD9-F1
#
_entry.id   AF-A0A183HDD9-F1
#
_cell.length_a   1.000
_cell.length_b   1.000
_cell.length_c   1.000
_cell.angle_alpha   90.00
_cell.angle_beta   90.00
_cell.angle_gamma   90.00
#
_symmetry.space_group_name_H-M   'P 1'
#
loop_
_entity.id
_entity.type
_entity.pdbx_description
1 polymer ?
#
loop_
_entity_poly.entity_id
_entity_poly.type
_entity_poly.pdbx_seq_one_letter_code
_entity_poly.pdbx_strand_id
1 'polypeptide(L)'
;MIPDVGPGALRSREDPNQRAASEVPNLCPANDYYKRLALECTGHQIAVDLFLMNSQYSDLSTLGKFYATIFQKATKLRKVQVKRFQKQLNRYLVRKIGFEAVLRIRCTKGLSLHTFYGNFFVRSTDLLAMANVNPDSAIAVQVQMEENLIGINTACFQAAVLYTSSRGCCTARFLSIARFLIAQGDRRIRIHTLCLPVTKDLSTIFSQFDVKCAISLLSKMAVERTLMGASLTDSREAMVNTVIDIFGTYNSAVSRMNHTSSMLSPISSIRLLPLYVLGMLKHRAFIAGQSIRLDNRVAALLLFRSAPLEVIDLELYPALYELNHFVEVSFC
;
A
#
# COMPACT_ATOMS: atom_id res chain seq x y z
N MET A 1 -4.06 19.86 17.03
CA MET A 1 -2.89 20.76 17.09
C MET A 1 -1.98 20.42 15.92
N ILE A 2 -1.77 21.41 15.06
CA ILE A 2 -0.90 21.37 13.87
C ILE A 2 0.45 21.97 14.32
N PRO A 3 1.60 21.49 13.80
CA PRO A 3 2.88 22.16 14.06
C PRO A 3 2.87 23.56 13.42
N ASP A 4 2.72 24.60 14.23
CA ASP A 4 2.57 26.01 13.83
C ASP A 4 3.84 26.85 14.02
N VAL A 5 4.85 26.29 14.71
CA VAL A 5 6.14 26.95 14.98
C VAL A 5 7.28 26.20 14.28
N GLY A 6 8.23 26.96 13.72
CA GLY A 6 9.47 26.44 13.14
C GLY A 6 9.50 26.44 11.59
N PRO A 7 10.58 25.90 10.99
CA PRO A 7 10.80 25.93 9.54
C PRO A 7 9.78 25.11 8.73
N GLY A 8 9.13 24.15 9.38
CA GLY A 8 8.06 23.32 8.82
C GLY A 8 6.66 23.72 9.27
N ALA A 9 6.45 24.96 9.73
CA ALA A 9 5.16 25.43 10.23
C ALA A 9 4.04 25.27 9.20
N LEU A 10 2.89 24.79 9.66
CA LEU A 10 1.70 24.51 8.87
C LEU A 10 0.52 25.33 9.39
N ARG A 11 -0.36 25.71 8.47
CA ARG A 11 -1.61 26.40 8.78
C ARG A 11 -2.79 25.47 8.48
N SER A 12 -3.92 25.70 9.13
CA SER A 12 -5.14 24.98 8.78
C SER A 12 -5.58 25.38 7.36
N ARG A 13 -5.57 24.41 6.44
CA ARG A 13 -6.00 24.56 5.04
C ARG A 13 -7.35 23.91 4.77
N GLU A 14 -7.90 23.20 5.75
CA GLU A 14 -9.17 22.49 5.58
C GLU A 14 -10.34 23.45 5.75
N ASP A 15 -11.10 23.63 4.66
CA ASP A 15 -12.39 24.31 4.68
C ASP A 15 -13.53 23.28 4.81
N PRO A 16 -14.31 23.30 5.92
CA PRO A 16 -15.40 22.34 6.13
C PRO A 16 -16.45 22.31 5.02
N ASN A 17 -16.68 23.46 4.37
CA ASN A 17 -17.66 23.62 3.31
C ASN A 17 -17.25 22.95 1.99
N GLN A 18 -15.94 22.74 1.78
CA GLN A 18 -15.40 22.13 0.56
C GLN A 18 -15.23 20.61 0.70
N ARG A 19 -15.53 20.02 1.86
CA ARG A 19 -15.35 18.57 2.10
C ARG A 19 -16.20 17.67 1.21
N ALA A 20 -17.34 18.16 0.73
CA ALA A 20 -18.27 17.42 -0.13
C ALA A 20 -18.10 17.74 -1.62
N ALA A 21 -17.07 18.50 -2.02
CA ALA A 21 -16.81 18.81 -3.41
C ALA A 21 -16.45 17.54 -4.21
N SER A 22 -16.67 17.60 -5.54
CA SER A 22 -16.29 16.53 -6.47
C SER A 22 -14.75 16.35 -6.49
N GLU A 23 -14.04 17.47 -6.47
CA GLU A 23 -12.59 17.50 -6.31
C GLU A 23 -12.23 17.78 -4.85
N VAL A 24 -11.25 17.04 -4.33
CA VAL A 24 -10.78 17.19 -2.96
C VAL A 24 -9.52 18.06 -2.96
N PRO A 25 -9.58 19.32 -2.49
CA PRO A 25 -8.40 20.17 -2.42
C PRO A 25 -7.42 19.70 -1.34
N ASN A 26 -6.19 20.21 -1.38
CA ASN A 26 -5.17 20.06 -0.32
C ASN A 26 -4.67 18.63 -0.04
N LEU A 27 -4.78 17.71 -1.01
CA LEU A 27 -4.15 16.40 -0.96
C LEU A 27 -2.62 16.45 -1.11
N CYS A 28 -2.12 17.52 -1.72
CA CYS A 28 -0.69 17.78 -1.85
C CYS A 28 -0.09 18.40 -0.58
N PRO A 29 1.20 18.13 -0.29
CA PRO A 29 1.90 18.75 0.82
C PRO A 29 1.90 20.28 0.67
N ALA A 30 1.77 21.01 1.79
CA ALA A 30 1.79 22.47 1.82
C ALA A 30 3.17 23.05 1.51
N ASN A 31 4.21 22.35 1.96
CA ASN A 31 5.59 22.77 1.87
C ASN A 31 6.49 21.59 1.50
N ASP A 32 7.65 21.90 0.92
CA ASP A 32 8.66 20.89 0.57
C ASP A 32 9.61 20.56 1.73
N TYR A 33 9.49 21.24 2.87
CA TYR A 33 10.36 21.05 4.03
C TYR A 33 10.39 19.58 4.48
N TYR A 34 9.24 18.97 4.71
CA TYR A 34 9.16 17.57 5.15
C TYR A 34 9.64 16.58 4.08
N LYS A 35 9.51 16.94 2.79
CA LYS A 35 10.07 16.14 1.70
C LYS A 35 11.60 16.17 1.73
N ARG A 36 12.21 17.35 1.94
CA ARG A 36 13.67 17.48 2.08
C ARG A 36 14.18 16.77 3.33
N LEU A 37 13.47 16.92 4.45
CA LEU A 37 13.79 16.19 5.68
C LEU A 37 13.73 14.67 5.46
N ALA A 38 12.76 14.16 4.70
CA ALA A 38 12.67 12.72 4.36
C ALA A 38 13.92 12.23 3.63
N LEU A 39 14.43 13.04 2.70
CA LEU A 39 15.62 12.74 1.93
C LEU A 39 16.86 12.71 2.83
N GLU A 40 17.02 13.69 3.71
CA GLU A 40 18.13 13.74 4.67
C GLU A 40 18.10 12.58 5.67
N CYS A 41 16.92 12.28 6.23
CA CYS A 41 16.74 11.13 7.12
C CYS A 41 17.10 9.83 6.41
N THR A 42 16.63 9.64 5.17
CA THR A 42 16.97 8.44 4.39
C THR A 42 18.47 8.36 4.06
N GLY A 43 19.13 9.50 3.83
CA GLY A 43 20.59 9.57 3.68
C GLY A 43 21.33 9.00 4.89
N HIS A 44 20.88 9.37 6.09
CA HIS A 44 21.44 8.92 7.38
C HIS A 44 20.82 7.60 7.89
N GLN A 45 20.01 6.91 7.08
CA GLN A 45 19.31 5.68 7.46
C GLN A 45 18.38 5.83 8.69
N ILE A 46 17.81 7.03 8.88
CA ILE A 46 16.85 7.33 9.93
C ILE A 46 15.44 7.08 9.41
N ALA A 47 14.68 6.25 10.12
CA ALA A 47 13.26 6.06 9.88
C ALA A 47 12.46 6.87 10.90
N VAL A 48 11.39 7.52 10.46
CA VAL A 48 10.46 8.23 11.35
C VAL A 48 9.06 7.68 11.16
N ASP A 49 8.41 7.34 12.27
CA ASP A 49 7.03 6.85 12.32
C ASP A 49 6.18 7.82 13.17
N LEU A 50 4.95 8.08 12.74
CA LEU A 50 4.06 9.06 13.38
C LEU A 50 2.85 8.37 14.02
N PHE A 51 2.73 8.56 15.34
CA PHE A 51 1.52 8.22 16.10
C PHE A 51 0.70 9.48 16.32
N LEU A 52 -0.31 9.69 15.47
CA LEU A 52 -1.14 10.88 15.52
C LEU A 52 -2.39 10.63 16.39
N MET A 53 -2.35 11.18 17.61
CA MET A 53 -3.45 11.14 18.57
C MET A 53 -4.16 12.49 18.68
N ASN A 54 -4.73 12.96 17.56
CA ASN A 54 -5.38 14.27 17.48
C ASN A 54 -6.84 14.18 17.04
N SER A 55 -7.67 15.09 17.58
CA SER A 55 -9.11 15.24 17.30
C SER A 55 -9.38 16.23 16.18
N GLN A 56 -8.49 17.22 16.11
CA GLN A 56 -8.56 18.36 15.23
C GLN A 56 -7.74 18.07 13.98
N TYR A 57 -7.96 18.89 12.95
CA TYR A 57 -7.14 18.88 11.74
C TYR A 57 -5.64 18.93 12.08
N SER A 58 -4.83 18.15 11.35
CA SER A 58 -3.39 17.97 11.58
C SER A 58 -2.56 18.10 10.30
N ASP A 59 -3.20 18.32 9.15
CA ASP A 59 -2.56 18.40 7.83
C ASP A 59 -1.73 17.16 7.47
N LEU A 60 -2.37 15.99 7.51
CA LEU A 60 -1.70 14.71 7.26
C LEU A 60 -1.18 14.59 5.82
N SER A 61 -1.71 15.36 4.87
CA SER A 61 -1.18 15.41 3.49
C SER A 61 0.28 15.87 3.44
N THR A 62 0.65 16.81 4.31
CA THR A 62 2.03 17.31 4.40
C THR A 62 2.89 16.40 5.27
N LEU A 63 2.40 16.05 6.46
CA LEU A 63 3.15 15.23 7.41
C LEU A 63 3.38 13.82 6.85
N GLY A 64 2.35 13.20 6.28
CA GLY A 64 2.36 11.78 5.94
C GLY A 64 3.28 11.37 4.80
N LYS A 65 3.86 12.33 4.08
CA LYS A 65 4.88 12.09 3.05
C LYS A 65 6.27 11.79 3.65
N PHE A 66 6.48 12.17 4.90
CA PHE A 66 7.74 11.96 5.63
C PHE A 66 7.76 10.65 6.44
N TYR A 67 6.61 10.17 6.91
CA TYR A 67 6.52 9.08 7.88
C TYR A 67 6.21 7.72 7.24
N ALA A 68 6.87 6.67 7.73
CA ALA A 68 6.75 5.33 7.18
C ALA A 68 5.48 4.59 7.58
N THR A 69 5.00 4.82 8.80
CA THR A 69 3.75 4.25 9.33
C THR A 69 2.98 5.36 10.04
N ILE A 70 1.70 5.51 9.70
CA ILE A 70 0.82 6.48 10.36
C ILE A 70 -0.28 5.74 11.09
N PHE A 71 -0.30 5.89 12.41
CA PHE A 71 -1.41 5.44 13.24
C PHE A 71 -2.27 6.64 13.59
N GLN A 72 -3.42 6.79 12.94
CA GLN A 72 -4.38 7.83 13.25
C GLN A 72 -5.44 7.33 14.24
N LYS A 73 -5.66 8.08 15.33
CA LYS A 73 -6.72 7.80 16.30
C LYS A 73 -7.52 9.05 16.66
N ALA A 74 -8.83 9.02 16.43
CA ALA A 74 -9.78 10.04 16.87
C ALA A 74 -10.20 9.86 18.35
N THR A 75 -9.42 10.48 19.24
CA THR A 75 -9.73 11.31 20.44
C THR A 75 -11.02 11.26 21.27
N LYS A 76 -12.00 10.38 21.04
CA LYS A 76 -12.92 10.03 22.15
C LYS A 76 -12.39 8.75 22.77
N LEU A 77 -11.44 8.89 23.71
CA LEU A 77 -10.77 7.83 24.48
C LEU A 77 -11.77 6.95 25.26
N ARG A 78 -12.64 6.25 24.53
CA ARG A 78 -13.43 5.13 25.05
C ARG A 78 -12.42 4.05 25.44
N LYS A 79 -12.69 3.32 26.52
CA LYS A 79 -11.83 2.23 27.02
C LYS A 79 -11.40 1.26 25.89
N VAL A 80 -12.29 0.98 24.94
CA VAL A 80 -12.04 0.14 23.75
C VAL A 80 -10.92 0.72 22.86
N GLN A 81 -10.96 2.02 22.61
CA GLN A 81 -9.97 2.70 21.77
C GLN A 81 -8.58 2.71 22.44
N VAL A 82 -8.52 2.85 23.77
CA VAL A 82 -7.26 2.76 24.53
C VAL A 82 -6.67 1.36 24.39
N LYS A 83 -7.46 0.31 24.60
CA LYS A 83 -7.03 -1.09 24.42
C LYS A 83 -6.54 -1.37 22.99
N ARG A 84 -7.23 -0.84 21.96
CA ARG A 84 -6.80 -0.96 20.55
C ARG A 84 -5.43 -0.31 20.32
N PHE A 85 -5.25 0.92 20.80
CA PHE A 85 -3.98 1.62 20.68
C PHE A 85 -2.86 0.90 21.42
N GLN A 86 -3.10 0.43 22.64
CA GLN A 86 -2.12 -0.34 23.40
C GLN A 86 -1.69 -1.60 22.64
N LYS A 87 -2.64 -2.33 22.03
CA LYS A 87 -2.32 -3.49 21.18
C LYS A 87 -1.50 -3.11 19.95
N GLN A 88 -1.86 -2.02 19.26
CA GLN A 88 -1.14 -1.53 18.08
C GLN A 88 0.27 -1.07 18.42
N LEU A 89 0.43 -0.30 19.51
CA LEU A 89 1.73 0.17 19.99
C LEU A 89 2.60 -1.00 20.46
N ASN A 90 2.04 -1.96 21.21
CA ASN A 90 2.75 -3.16 21.62
C ASN A 90 3.22 -3.97 20.40
N ARG A 91 2.34 -4.22 19.41
CA ARG A 91 2.72 -4.85 18.15
C ARG A 91 3.81 -4.07 17.43
N TYR A 92 3.73 -2.74 17.37
CA TYR A 92 4.74 -1.91 16.73
C TYR A 92 6.11 -2.00 17.41
N LEU A 93 6.15 -2.05 18.75
CA LEU A 93 7.41 -2.15 19.50
C LEU A 93 8.01 -3.56 19.47
N VAL A 94 7.18 -4.60 19.42
CA VAL A 94 7.62 -6.01 19.48
C VAL A 94 7.82 -6.63 18.09
N ARG A 95 7.31 -6.01 17.02
CA ARG A 95 7.50 -6.53 15.65
C ARG A 95 8.98 -6.61 15.28
N LYS A 96 9.31 -7.57 14.44
CA LYS A 96 10.65 -7.70 13.87
C LYS A 96 10.88 -6.52 12.92
N ILE A 97 11.95 -5.77 13.15
CA ILE A 97 12.36 -4.63 12.33
C ILE A 97 13.75 -4.93 11.75
N GLY A 98 13.94 -4.63 10.46
CA GLY A 98 15.24 -4.57 9.81
C GLY A 98 15.62 -3.11 9.55
N PHE A 99 16.89 -2.77 9.77
CA PHE A 99 17.42 -1.43 9.53
C PHE A 99 18.30 -1.37 8.29
N GLU A 100 18.43 -0.17 7.72
CA GLU A 100 19.32 0.13 6.59
C GLU A 100 19.10 -0.83 5.42
N ALA A 101 17.83 -1.11 5.13
CA ALA A 101 17.46 -2.15 4.20
C ALA A 101 17.55 -1.65 2.76
N VAL A 102 18.06 -2.52 1.90
CA VAL A 102 18.13 -2.30 0.46
C VAL A 102 17.47 -3.46 -0.24
N LEU A 103 16.46 -3.18 -1.06
CA LEU A 103 15.76 -4.15 -1.89
C LEU A 103 16.22 -3.99 -3.34
N ARG A 104 16.61 -5.11 -3.94
CA ARG A 104 16.86 -5.23 -5.39
C ARG A 104 16.06 -6.40 -5.93
N ILE A 105 15.36 -6.17 -7.03
CA ILE A 105 14.59 -7.20 -7.73
C ILE A 105 15.25 -7.47 -9.07
N ARG A 106 15.46 -8.75 -9.38
CA ARG A 106 15.94 -9.22 -10.69
C ARG A 106 14.83 -10.03 -11.36
N CYS A 107 14.75 -9.94 -12.67
CA CYS A 107 13.82 -10.69 -13.50
C CYS A 107 14.56 -11.37 -14.65
N THR A 108 13.93 -12.38 -15.26
CA THR A 108 14.43 -13.03 -16.47
C THR A 108 14.58 -12.02 -17.62
N LYS A 109 15.57 -12.23 -18.50
CA LYS A 109 15.77 -11.42 -19.71
C LYS A 109 14.47 -11.30 -20.53
N GLY A 110 14.21 -10.10 -21.04
CA GLY A 110 12.99 -9.76 -21.80
C GLY A 110 11.87 -9.17 -20.94
N LEU A 111 12.01 -9.23 -19.61
CA LEU A 111 11.18 -8.49 -18.66
C LEU A 111 11.97 -7.35 -18.05
N SER A 112 11.30 -6.22 -17.81
CA SER A 112 11.86 -5.08 -17.08
C SER A 112 10.91 -4.60 -16.00
N LEU A 113 11.48 -4.01 -14.95
CA LEU A 113 10.72 -3.43 -13.84
C LEU A 113 10.45 -1.96 -14.17
N HIS A 114 9.19 -1.59 -14.35
CA HIS A 114 8.80 -0.26 -14.81
C HIS A 114 8.61 0.72 -13.64
N THR A 115 7.63 0.45 -12.77
CA THR A 115 7.32 1.32 -11.63
C THR A 115 7.26 0.53 -10.34
N PHE A 116 7.82 1.10 -9.27
CA PHE A 116 7.69 0.59 -7.91
C PHE A 116 6.66 1.43 -7.16
N TYR A 117 5.84 0.80 -6.33
CA TYR A 117 4.83 1.45 -5.50
C TYR A 117 4.95 1.00 -4.04
N GLY A 118 5.01 1.96 -3.12
CA GLY A 118 5.17 1.69 -1.71
C GLY A 118 5.84 2.84 -0.97
N ASN A 119 6.31 2.52 0.23
CA ASN A 119 7.06 3.45 1.06
C ASN A 119 8.55 3.08 1.06
N PHE A 120 9.29 3.67 0.12
CA PHE A 120 10.72 3.49 -0.05
C PHE A 120 11.30 4.73 -0.74
N PHE A 121 12.62 4.81 -0.78
CA PHE A 121 13.34 5.79 -1.55
C PHE A 121 14.10 5.12 -2.70
N VAL A 122 13.98 5.66 -3.91
CA VAL A 122 14.71 5.15 -5.07
C VAL A 122 16.10 5.78 -5.07
N ARG A 123 17.15 4.96 -4.91
CA ARG A 123 18.54 5.42 -5.00
C ARG A 123 19.07 5.30 -6.44
N SER A 124 18.74 4.21 -7.11
CA SER A 124 18.96 3.99 -8.54
C SER A 124 17.78 3.21 -9.12
N THR A 125 17.69 3.05 -10.45
CA THR A 125 16.53 2.46 -11.15
C THR A 125 16.07 1.11 -10.57
N ASP A 126 17.01 0.28 -10.09
CA ASP A 126 16.70 -1.06 -9.57
C ASP A 126 16.96 -1.24 -8.07
N LEU A 127 17.35 -0.15 -7.37
CA LEU A 127 17.82 -0.22 -5.99
C LEU A 127 16.97 0.68 -5.09
N LEU A 128 16.12 0.03 -4.31
CA LEU A 128 15.22 0.67 -3.37
C LEU A 128 15.85 0.68 -1.99
N ALA A 129 16.00 1.86 -1.42
CA ALA A 129 16.47 2.06 -0.06
C ALA A 129 15.28 2.25 0.89
N MET A 130 15.33 1.59 2.03
CA MET A 130 14.35 1.71 3.11
C MET A 130 15.10 1.79 4.42
N ALA A 131 14.93 2.88 5.17
CA ALA A 131 15.57 3.02 6.48
C ALA A 131 15.09 1.95 7.48
N ASN A 132 13.83 1.53 7.38
CA ASN A 132 13.20 0.49 8.19
C ASN A 132 12.36 -0.45 7.30
N VAL A 133 12.50 -1.76 7.50
CA VAL A 133 11.63 -2.80 6.95
C VAL A 133 10.89 -3.52 8.06
N ASN A 134 9.57 -3.57 7.93
CA ASN A 134 8.63 -4.23 8.82
C ASN A 134 7.83 -5.31 8.07
N PRO A 135 7.34 -6.35 8.76
CA PRO A 135 6.52 -7.39 8.15
C PRO A 135 5.13 -6.90 7.72
N ASP A 136 4.70 -5.75 8.24
CA ASP A 136 3.37 -5.20 7.96
C ASP A 136 3.39 -4.19 6.79
N SER A 137 4.50 -4.09 6.03
CA SER A 137 4.56 -3.28 4.81
C SER A 137 4.71 -4.16 3.56
N ALA A 138 4.14 -3.69 2.45
CA ALA A 138 4.28 -4.33 1.16
C ALA A 138 4.58 -3.33 0.05
N ILE A 139 5.46 -3.75 -0.86
CA ILE A 139 5.84 -3.03 -2.08
C ILE A 139 5.21 -3.77 -3.26
N ALA A 140 4.61 -3.02 -4.17
CA ALA A 140 4.14 -3.55 -5.45
C ALA A 140 5.05 -3.07 -6.57
N VAL A 141 5.23 -3.89 -7.60
CA VAL A 141 6.09 -3.59 -8.74
C VAL A 141 5.33 -3.89 -10.02
N GLN A 142 5.29 -2.91 -10.91
CA GLN A 142 4.78 -3.08 -12.26
C GLN A 142 5.89 -3.60 -13.15
N VAL A 143 5.64 -4.74 -13.79
CA VAL A 143 6.58 -5.39 -14.71
C VAL A 143 6.09 -5.14 -16.13
N GLN A 144 7.01 -4.77 -17.01
CA GLN A 144 6.77 -4.61 -18.44
C GLN A 144 7.53 -5.68 -19.22
N MET A 145 6.94 -6.13 -20.32
CA MET A 145 7.59 -7.03 -21.27
C MET A 145 8.21 -6.18 -22.39
N GLU A 146 9.54 -6.20 -22.50
CA GLU A 146 10.29 -5.46 -23.52
C GLU A 146 10.52 -6.32 -24.77
N GLU A 147 10.83 -7.60 -24.57
CA GLU A 147 11.08 -8.56 -25.65
C GLU A 147 10.07 -9.71 -25.56
N ASN A 148 9.73 -10.31 -26.71
CA ASN A 148 8.92 -11.52 -26.72
C ASN A 148 9.69 -12.67 -26.04
N LEU A 149 9.07 -13.32 -25.07
CA LEU A 149 9.64 -14.44 -24.30
C LEU A 149 9.70 -15.75 -25.09
N ILE A 150 10.30 -15.73 -26.29
CA ILE A 150 10.36 -16.88 -27.19
C ILE A 150 11.40 -17.88 -26.67
N GLY A 151 11.00 -19.14 -26.52
CA GLY A 151 11.89 -20.23 -26.06
C GLY A 151 12.08 -20.27 -24.53
N ILE A 152 11.41 -19.40 -23.78
CA ILE A 152 11.44 -19.39 -22.31
C ILE A 152 10.13 -19.95 -21.78
N ASN A 153 10.19 -21.09 -21.10
CA ASN A 153 8.99 -21.72 -20.52
C ASN A 153 8.65 -21.17 -19.13
N THR A 154 9.61 -20.55 -18.44
CA THR A 154 9.43 -20.03 -17.07
C THR A 154 10.07 -18.65 -16.90
N ALA A 155 9.30 -17.69 -16.41
CA ALA A 155 9.77 -16.39 -15.98
C ALA A 155 10.10 -16.45 -14.48
N CYS A 156 11.30 -15.99 -14.12
CA CYS A 156 11.79 -16.02 -12.74
C CYS A 156 11.97 -14.59 -12.22
N PHE A 157 11.53 -14.37 -10.99
CA PHE A 157 11.72 -13.13 -10.25
C PHE A 157 12.48 -13.44 -8.97
N GLN A 158 13.53 -12.69 -8.71
CA GLN A 158 14.32 -12.81 -7.49
C GLN A 158 14.36 -11.47 -6.76
N ALA A 159 13.70 -11.39 -5.62
CA ALA A 159 13.75 -10.24 -4.73
C ALA A 159 14.77 -10.51 -3.62
N ALA A 160 15.81 -9.68 -3.55
CA ALA A 160 16.85 -9.74 -2.52
C ALA A 160 16.78 -8.50 -1.63
N VAL A 161 16.52 -8.71 -0.33
CA VAL A 161 16.54 -7.67 0.69
C VAL A 161 17.78 -7.85 1.56
N LEU A 162 18.71 -6.91 1.49
CA LEU A 162 19.85 -6.81 2.38
C LEU A 162 19.47 -5.89 3.54
N TYR A 163 19.57 -6.35 4.79
CA TYR A 163 19.21 -5.55 5.96
C TYR A 163 20.08 -5.88 7.17
N THR A 164 20.22 -4.94 8.10
CA THR A 164 20.83 -5.18 9.41
C THR A 164 19.76 -5.65 10.38
N SER A 165 19.93 -6.85 10.94
CA SER A 165 18.98 -7.40 11.92
C SER A 165 19.30 -6.91 13.33
N SER A 166 18.28 -6.49 14.06
CA SER A 166 18.38 -6.13 15.48
C SER A 166 18.22 -7.32 16.44
N ARG A 167 18.38 -8.57 15.97
CA ARG A 167 18.07 -9.80 16.73
C ARG A 167 18.85 -9.98 18.05
N GLY A 168 19.85 -9.15 18.34
CA GLY A 168 20.52 -9.06 19.64
C GLY A 168 19.98 -8.02 20.63
N CYS A 169 18.99 -7.18 20.25
CA CYS A 169 18.58 -6.00 21.03
C CYS A 169 17.13 -6.03 21.55
N CYS A 170 16.40 -7.13 21.40
CA CYS A 170 15.01 -7.23 21.88
C CYS A 170 14.88 -7.39 23.42
N THR A 171 16.00 -7.50 24.15
CA THR A 171 16.04 -7.54 25.62
C THR A 171 16.75 -6.32 26.22
N ALA A 172 16.92 -5.24 25.45
CA ALA A 172 17.43 -3.99 26.01
C ALA A 172 16.33 -3.29 26.81
N ARG A 173 16.40 -3.46 28.13
CA ARG A 173 15.72 -2.62 29.12
C ARG A 173 15.82 -1.14 28.72
N PHE A 174 14.72 -0.45 28.98
CA PHE A 174 14.31 0.91 28.63
C PHE A 174 15.27 2.09 28.95
N LEU A 175 16.55 1.86 29.26
CA LEU A 175 17.42 2.90 29.85
C LEU A 175 18.82 3.09 29.22
N SER A 176 19.19 2.40 28.14
CA SER A 176 20.50 2.64 27.50
C SER A 176 20.51 2.38 25.99
N ILE A 177 19.74 3.18 25.23
CA ILE A 177 19.46 2.92 23.81
C ILE A 177 20.59 3.36 22.86
N ALA A 178 21.46 4.31 23.22
CA ALA A 178 22.39 4.89 22.24
C ALA A 178 23.70 4.11 22.00
N ARG A 179 24.20 3.32 22.97
CA ARG A 179 25.52 2.67 22.85
C ARG A 179 25.51 1.17 22.60
N PHE A 180 24.38 0.49 22.81
CA PHE A 180 24.30 -0.97 22.68
C PHE A 180 23.71 -1.44 21.33
N LEU A 181 23.12 -0.54 20.54
CA LEU A 181 22.49 -0.86 19.25
C LEU A 181 23.48 -1.13 18.10
N ILE A 182 24.78 -0.86 18.27
CA ILE A 182 25.77 -0.91 17.17
C ILE A 182 26.65 -2.19 17.25
N ALA A 183 26.72 -2.88 18.39
CA ALA A 183 27.81 -3.84 18.62
C ALA A 183 27.64 -5.25 18.01
N GLN A 184 26.45 -5.65 17.58
CA GLN A 184 26.20 -6.99 16.95
C GLN A 184 25.05 -6.91 15.93
N GLY A 185 25.15 -5.97 14.97
CA GLY A 185 24.21 -5.91 13.86
C GLY A 185 24.56 -6.94 12.79
N ASP A 186 23.99 -8.14 12.83
CA ASP A 186 24.18 -9.12 11.76
C ASP A 186 23.60 -8.56 10.46
N ARG A 187 24.46 -8.36 9.46
CA ARG A 187 24.02 -8.05 8.10
C ARG A 187 23.51 -9.33 7.44
N ARG A 188 22.23 -9.35 7.08
CA ARG A 188 21.55 -10.53 6.52
C ARG A 188 20.97 -10.22 5.15
N ILE A 189 20.96 -11.23 4.29
CA ILE A 189 20.30 -11.18 2.99
C ILE A 189 19.12 -12.14 3.04
N ARG A 190 17.92 -11.66 2.71
CA ARG A 190 16.73 -12.48 2.48
C ARG A 190 16.43 -12.51 1.00
N ILE A 191 16.29 -13.71 0.44
CA ILE A 191 16.01 -13.92 -0.98
C ILE A 191 14.65 -14.59 -1.09
N HIS A 192 13.79 -14.03 -1.95
CA HIS A 192 12.56 -14.64 -2.40
C HIS A 192 12.66 -14.89 -3.90
N THR A 193 12.45 -16.14 -4.32
CA THR A 193 12.45 -16.53 -5.73
C THR A 193 11.04 -16.99 -6.09
N LEU A 194 10.46 -16.39 -7.12
CA LEU A 194 9.16 -16.75 -7.70
C LEU A 194 9.37 -17.17 -9.15
N CYS A 195 8.84 -18.33 -9.53
CA CYS A 195 8.89 -18.85 -10.89
C CYS A 195 7.46 -18.98 -11.42
N LEU A 196 7.16 -18.35 -12.55
CA LEU A 196 5.86 -18.36 -13.21
C LEU A 196 5.97 -19.01 -14.59
N PRO A 197 5.03 -19.89 -14.98
CA PRO A 197 5.02 -20.45 -16.33
C PRO A 197 4.64 -19.38 -17.36
N VAL A 198 5.32 -19.40 -18.51
CA VAL A 198 5.01 -18.53 -19.65
C VAL A 198 4.10 -19.29 -20.61
N THR A 199 3.00 -18.66 -20.99
CA THR A 199 1.99 -19.24 -21.89
C THR A 199 1.61 -18.25 -22.97
N LYS A 200 1.28 -18.77 -24.15
CA LYS A 200 0.73 -17.98 -25.27
C LYS A 200 -0.80 -17.97 -25.28
N ASP A 201 -1.42 -18.88 -24.54
CA ASP A 201 -2.87 -19.10 -24.56
C ASP A 201 -3.56 -18.12 -23.62
N LEU A 202 -4.31 -17.17 -24.18
CA LEU A 202 -5.05 -16.16 -23.40
C LEU A 202 -6.04 -16.79 -22.41
N SER A 203 -6.66 -17.92 -22.75
CA SER A 203 -7.57 -18.65 -21.87
C SER A 203 -6.89 -19.07 -20.56
N THR A 204 -5.65 -19.56 -20.65
CA THR A 204 -4.87 -19.95 -19.47
C THR A 204 -4.51 -18.74 -18.60
N ILE A 205 -4.19 -17.59 -19.20
CA ILE A 205 -3.91 -16.33 -18.49
C ILE A 205 -5.14 -15.87 -17.69
N PHE A 206 -6.32 -15.86 -18.31
CA PHE A 206 -7.56 -15.47 -17.63
C PHE A 206 -8.01 -16.46 -16.56
N SER A 207 -7.64 -17.74 -16.68
CA SER A 207 -7.92 -18.75 -15.65
C SER A 207 -7.04 -18.59 -14.40
N GLN A 208 -5.78 -18.17 -14.59
CA GLN A 208 -4.78 -17.99 -13.52
C GLN A 208 -4.72 -16.55 -12.99
N PHE A 209 -5.69 -15.71 -13.33
CA PHE A 209 -5.72 -14.31 -12.92
C PHE A 209 -5.98 -14.16 -11.41
N ASP A 210 -5.01 -13.62 -10.68
CA ASP A 210 -5.16 -13.29 -9.27
C ASP A 210 -5.75 -11.87 -9.10
N VAL A 211 -7.03 -11.84 -8.75
CA VAL A 211 -7.77 -10.60 -8.50
C VAL A 211 -7.21 -9.82 -7.32
N LYS A 212 -6.77 -10.50 -6.25
CA LYS A 212 -6.29 -9.80 -5.05
C LYS A 212 -5.02 -9.03 -5.36
N CYS A 213 -4.08 -9.67 -6.05
CA CYS A 213 -2.83 -9.04 -6.47
C CYS A 213 -3.10 -7.85 -7.42
N ALA A 214 -3.98 -8.04 -8.41
CA ALA A 214 -4.36 -6.98 -9.35
C ALA A 214 -4.96 -5.76 -8.63
N ILE A 215 -5.86 -5.97 -7.68
CA ILE A 215 -6.50 -4.91 -6.90
C ILE A 215 -5.50 -4.20 -5.97
N SER A 216 -4.58 -4.95 -5.35
CA SER A 216 -3.50 -4.37 -4.55
C SER A 216 -2.62 -3.43 -5.39
N LEU A 217 -2.21 -3.86 -6.59
CA LEU A 217 -1.44 -3.02 -7.50
C LEU A 217 -2.25 -1.79 -7.96
N LEU A 218 -3.49 -2.00 -8.40
CA LEU A 218 -4.38 -0.92 -8.86
C LEU A 218 -4.62 0.12 -7.75
N SER A 219 -4.78 -0.32 -6.50
CA SER A 219 -4.94 0.58 -5.36
C SER A 219 -3.71 1.45 -5.13
N LYS A 220 -2.51 0.88 -5.20
CA LYS A 220 -1.25 1.61 -5.01
C LYS A 220 -0.99 2.57 -6.18
N MET A 221 -1.33 2.20 -7.41
CA MET A 221 -1.28 3.09 -8.58
C MET A 221 -2.22 4.29 -8.43
N ALA A 222 -3.48 4.05 -8.02
CA ALA A 222 -4.47 5.10 -7.82
C ALA A 222 -4.07 6.06 -6.69
N VAL A 223 -3.51 5.53 -5.60
CA VAL A 223 -2.96 6.35 -4.50
C VAL A 223 -1.80 7.21 -4.98
N GLU A 224 -0.83 6.65 -5.70
CA GLU A 224 0.34 7.39 -6.19
C GLU A 224 -0.09 8.55 -7.07
N ARG A 225 -1.01 8.29 -8.01
CA ARG A 225 -1.59 9.30 -8.90
C ARG A 225 -2.28 10.42 -8.12
N THR A 226 -3.08 10.08 -7.12
CA THR A 226 -3.79 11.05 -6.26
C THR A 226 -2.82 11.89 -5.42
N LEU A 227 -1.78 11.29 -4.84
CA LEU A 227 -0.80 11.99 -3.99
C LEU A 227 0.21 12.83 -4.79
N MET A 228 0.37 12.57 -6.09
CA MET A 228 1.19 13.37 -7.01
C MET A 228 0.45 14.61 -7.55
N GLY A 229 -0.84 14.78 -7.23
CA GLY A 229 -1.61 15.97 -7.57
C GLY A 229 -2.59 15.80 -8.73
N ALA A 230 -2.80 14.58 -9.22
CA ALA A 230 -3.92 14.33 -10.13
C ALA A 230 -5.26 14.45 -9.40
N SER A 231 -6.32 14.77 -10.14
CA SER A 231 -7.67 14.84 -9.59
C SER A 231 -8.12 13.47 -9.08
N LEU A 232 -9.00 13.48 -8.08
CA LEU A 232 -9.60 12.26 -7.57
C LEU A 232 -10.53 11.63 -8.61
N THR A 233 -11.22 12.44 -9.42
CA THR A 233 -12.12 12.01 -10.49
C THR A 233 -11.36 11.23 -11.55
N ASP A 234 -10.21 11.72 -12.00
CA ASP A 234 -9.37 11.03 -13.00
C ASP A 234 -8.91 9.66 -12.48
N SER A 235 -8.55 9.60 -11.19
CA SER A 235 -8.12 8.34 -10.57
C SER A 235 -9.27 7.33 -10.53
N ARG A 236 -10.50 7.77 -10.26
CA ARG A 236 -11.72 6.95 -10.29
C ARG A 236 -12.03 6.45 -11.69
N GLU A 237 -11.97 7.31 -12.69
CA GLU A 237 -12.17 6.94 -14.09
C GLU A 237 -11.12 5.94 -14.55
N ALA A 238 -9.85 6.13 -14.21
CA ALA A 238 -8.78 5.17 -14.51
C ALA A 238 -9.04 3.77 -13.92
N MET A 239 -9.55 3.71 -12.68
CA MET A 239 -9.93 2.43 -12.06
C MET A 239 -11.08 1.74 -12.81
N VAL A 240 -12.09 2.50 -13.22
CA VAL A 240 -13.24 1.97 -14.00
C VAL A 240 -12.77 1.51 -15.39
N ASN A 241 -11.97 2.33 -16.07
CA ASN A 241 -11.43 2.01 -17.40
C ASN A 241 -10.58 0.75 -17.37
N THR A 242 -9.78 0.53 -16.31
CA THR A 242 -9.02 -0.71 -16.14
C THR A 242 -9.92 -1.95 -16.17
N VAL A 243 -11.11 -1.89 -15.54
CA VAL A 243 -12.08 -3.00 -15.58
C VAL A 243 -12.67 -3.14 -16.98
N ILE A 244 -13.06 -2.04 -17.61
CA ILE A 244 -13.60 -2.04 -18.97
C ILE A 244 -12.61 -2.66 -19.96
N ASP A 245 -11.33 -2.30 -19.87
CA ASP A 245 -10.27 -2.79 -20.75
C ASP A 245 -10.01 -4.29 -20.55
N ILE A 246 -9.95 -4.76 -19.30
CA ILE A 246 -9.75 -6.17 -18.98
C ILE A 246 -10.91 -7.02 -19.49
N PHE A 247 -12.16 -6.60 -19.24
CA PHE A 247 -13.35 -7.32 -19.70
C PHE A 247 -13.55 -7.21 -21.22
N GLY A 248 -13.21 -6.06 -21.83
CA GLY A 248 -13.23 -5.86 -23.27
C GLY A 248 -12.24 -6.77 -23.99
N THR A 249 -11.04 -6.92 -23.42
CA THR A 249 -10.01 -7.85 -23.92
C THR A 249 -10.45 -9.31 -23.75
N TYR A 250 -11.04 -9.66 -22.60
CA TYR A 250 -11.59 -11.00 -22.36
C TYR A 250 -12.68 -11.36 -23.37
N ASN A 251 -13.69 -10.50 -23.54
CA ASN A 251 -14.77 -10.72 -24.49
C ASN A 251 -14.23 -10.86 -25.92
N SER A 252 -13.29 -10.00 -26.31
CA SER A 252 -12.64 -10.08 -27.62
C SER A 252 -11.87 -11.38 -27.83
N ALA A 253 -11.23 -11.92 -26.78
CA ALA A 253 -10.52 -13.20 -26.84
C ALA A 253 -11.49 -14.39 -26.93
N VAL A 254 -12.59 -14.36 -26.19
CA VAL A 254 -13.58 -15.45 -26.14
C VAL A 254 -14.50 -15.46 -27.37
N SER A 255 -14.89 -14.30 -27.90
CA SER A 255 -15.70 -14.22 -29.13
C SER A 255 -14.99 -14.80 -30.35
N ARG A 256 -13.64 -14.73 -30.40
CA ARG A 256 -12.86 -15.43 -31.44
C ARG A 256 -12.96 -16.94 -31.37
N MET A 257 -13.27 -17.50 -30.19
CA MET A 257 -13.36 -18.95 -29.99
C MET A 257 -14.77 -19.49 -30.21
N ASN A 258 -15.82 -18.73 -29.84
CA ASN A 258 -17.18 -19.26 -29.74
C ASN A 258 -18.23 -18.64 -30.68
N HIS A 259 -17.89 -17.70 -31.58
CA HIS A 259 -18.83 -17.07 -32.53
C HIS A 259 -20.11 -16.45 -31.91
N THR A 260 -20.18 -16.26 -30.58
CA THR A 260 -21.34 -15.67 -29.88
C THR A 260 -21.10 -14.21 -29.51
N SER A 261 -22.11 -13.37 -29.72
CA SER A 261 -22.12 -11.92 -29.48
C SER A 261 -22.71 -11.51 -28.11
N SER A 262 -22.88 -12.44 -27.18
CA SER A 262 -23.36 -12.14 -25.82
C SER A 262 -22.21 -11.80 -24.87
N MET A 263 -22.46 -10.88 -23.93
CA MET A 263 -21.53 -10.52 -22.87
C MET A 263 -21.34 -11.75 -21.95
N LEU A 264 -20.24 -12.50 -22.14
CA LEU A 264 -19.96 -13.65 -21.28
C LEU A 264 -19.39 -13.15 -19.95
N SER A 265 -20.14 -13.37 -18.86
CA SER A 265 -19.56 -13.24 -17.53
C SER A 265 -18.48 -14.31 -17.37
N PRO A 266 -17.21 -13.94 -17.08
CA PRO A 266 -16.15 -14.90 -16.82
C PRO A 266 -16.57 -15.86 -15.70
N ILE A 267 -16.27 -17.15 -15.84
CA ILE A 267 -16.51 -18.16 -14.79
C ILE A 267 -15.33 -18.19 -13.78
N SER A 268 -14.19 -17.63 -14.17
CA SER A 268 -12.98 -17.57 -13.35
C SER A 268 -13.00 -16.42 -12.33
N SER A 269 -11.95 -16.38 -11.51
CA SER A 269 -11.69 -15.39 -10.45
C SER A 269 -11.97 -13.95 -10.87
N ILE A 270 -11.71 -13.60 -12.14
CA ILE A 270 -11.85 -12.25 -12.69
C ILE A 270 -13.28 -11.67 -12.57
N ARG A 271 -14.30 -12.52 -12.39
CA ARG A 271 -15.68 -12.08 -12.08
C ARG A 271 -15.76 -11.19 -10.84
N LEU A 272 -14.87 -11.38 -9.87
CA LEU A 272 -14.85 -10.59 -8.63
C LEU A 272 -14.20 -9.21 -8.83
N LEU A 273 -13.49 -8.99 -9.93
CA LEU A 273 -12.75 -7.74 -10.17
C LEU A 273 -13.65 -6.48 -10.11
N PRO A 274 -14.84 -6.44 -10.78
CA PRO A 274 -15.73 -5.28 -10.68
C PRO A 274 -16.25 -5.04 -9.25
N LEU A 275 -16.45 -6.09 -8.46
CA LEU A 275 -16.88 -5.99 -7.07
C LEU A 275 -15.80 -5.31 -6.21
N TYR A 276 -14.54 -5.70 -6.38
CA TYR A 276 -13.42 -5.07 -5.67
C TYR A 276 -13.22 -3.62 -6.09
N VAL A 277 -13.29 -3.31 -7.38
CA VAL A 277 -13.19 -1.92 -7.87
C VAL A 277 -14.34 -1.07 -7.35
N LEU A 278 -15.56 -1.61 -7.29
CA LEU A 278 -16.68 -0.93 -6.66
C LEU A 278 -16.42 -0.67 -5.16
N GLY A 279 -15.83 -1.63 -4.46
CA GLY A 279 -15.37 -1.47 -3.08
C GLY A 279 -14.37 -0.33 -2.93
N MET A 280 -13.38 -0.24 -3.83
CA MET A 280 -12.42 0.86 -3.87
C MET A 280 -13.09 2.22 -4.08
N LEU A 281 -14.00 2.31 -5.05
CA LEU A 281 -14.72 3.56 -5.39
C LEU A 281 -15.63 4.05 -4.26
N LYS A 282 -16.12 3.14 -3.40
CA LYS A 282 -16.92 3.45 -2.21
C LYS A 282 -16.08 3.71 -0.97
N HIS A 283 -14.80 3.33 -0.99
CA HIS A 283 -13.94 3.52 0.17
C HIS A 283 -13.64 5.01 0.41
N ARG A 284 -13.49 5.41 1.69
CA ARG A 284 -13.18 6.79 2.12
C ARG A 284 -11.94 7.42 1.47
N ALA A 285 -11.06 6.59 0.93
CA ALA A 285 -9.88 7.02 0.16
C ALA A 285 -10.30 7.67 -1.16
N PHE A 286 -11.20 7.02 -1.92
CA PHE A 286 -11.51 7.37 -3.31
C PHE A 286 -12.95 7.86 -3.55
N ILE A 287 -13.80 7.86 -2.52
CA ILE A 287 -15.17 8.35 -2.65
C ILE A 287 -15.18 9.87 -2.92
N ALA A 288 -15.94 10.31 -3.91
CA ALA A 288 -16.16 11.73 -4.22
C ALA A 288 -17.55 12.16 -3.72
N GLY A 289 -17.75 13.45 -3.42
CA GLY A 289 -19.07 13.99 -3.08
C GLY A 289 -19.59 13.71 -1.66
N GLN A 290 -18.80 13.07 -0.80
CA GLN A 290 -19.14 12.87 0.61
C GLN A 290 -18.24 13.68 1.54
N SER A 291 -18.85 14.31 2.55
CA SER A 291 -18.14 15.10 3.56
C SER A 291 -17.29 14.18 4.45
N ILE A 292 -15.99 14.11 4.12
CA ILE A 292 -14.99 13.34 4.87
C ILE A 292 -13.88 14.30 5.28
N ARG A 293 -13.42 14.19 6.53
CA ARG A 293 -12.26 14.96 7.00
C ARG A 293 -11.03 14.61 6.17
N LEU A 294 -10.28 15.62 5.74
CA LEU A 294 -9.13 15.44 4.86
C LEU A 294 -8.09 14.47 5.45
N ASP A 295 -7.78 14.61 6.74
CA ASP A 295 -6.83 13.72 7.43
C ASP A 295 -7.25 12.25 7.39
N ASN A 296 -8.56 11.95 7.53
CA ASN A 296 -9.07 10.58 7.50
C ASN A 296 -8.94 9.96 6.10
N ARG A 297 -9.10 10.78 5.05
CA ARG A 297 -8.91 10.36 3.66
C ARG A 297 -7.45 10.12 3.36
N VAL A 298 -6.56 11.05 3.74
CA VAL A 298 -5.12 10.90 3.55
C VAL A 298 -4.59 9.69 4.31
N ALA A 299 -5.05 9.45 5.55
CA ALA A 299 -4.68 8.25 6.30
C ALA A 299 -5.08 6.96 5.58
N ALA A 300 -6.26 6.95 4.95
CA ALA A 300 -6.70 5.82 4.13
C ALA A 300 -5.84 5.65 2.86
N LEU A 301 -5.47 6.73 2.18
CA LEU A 301 -4.57 6.67 1.03
C LEU A 301 -3.19 6.11 1.43
N LEU A 302 -2.64 6.59 2.55
CA LEU A 302 -1.34 6.13 3.06
C LEU A 302 -1.38 4.68 3.57
N LEU A 303 -2.54 4.23 4.06
CA LEU A 303 -2.78 2.81 4.34
C LEU A 303 -2.63 1.98 3.06
N PHE A 304 -3.37 2.27 1.99
CA PHE A 304 -3.24 1.52 0.72
C PHE A 304 -1.83 1.59 0.12
N ARG A 305 -1.12 2.71 0.29
CA ARG A 305 0.28 2.86 -0.17
C ARG A 305 1.18 1.77 0.42
N SER A 306 1.09 1.51 1.72
CA SER A 306 2.05 0.68 2.46
C SER A 306 1.51 -0.68 2.90
N ALA A 307 0.19 -0.86 2.96
CA ALA A 307 -0.45 -2.06 3.49
C ALA A 307 -0.14 -3.32 2.67
N PRO A 308 -0.12 -4.50 3.32
CA PRO A 308 -0.02 -5.79 2.67
C PRO A 308 -1.34 -6.21 2.03
N LEU A 309 -1.25 -7.23 1.18
CA LEU A 309 -2.36 -7.72 0.37
C LEU A 309 -3.60 -8.05 1.20
N GLU A 310 -3.42 -8.74 2.33
CA GLU A 310 -4.51 -9.22 3.18
C GLU A 310 -5.27 -8.08 3.85
N VAL A 311 -4.57 -6.99 4.17
CA VAL A 311 -5.20 -5.79 4.76
C VAL A 311 -5.99 -5.04 3.70
N ILE A 312 -5.45 -4.92 2.48
CA ILE A 312 -6.15 -4.29 1.36
C ILE A 312 -7.41 -5.10 1.00
N ASP A 313 -7.30 -6.43 0.95
CA ASP A 313 -8.42 -7.34 0.69
C ASP A 313 -9.55 -7.12 1.70
N LEU A 314 -9.24 -7.09 3.00
CA LEU A 314 -10.23 -6.89 4.06
C LEU A 314 -10.80 -5.47 4.13
N GLU A 315 -10.03 -4.44 3.76
CA GLU A 315 -10.52 -3.05 3.74
C GLU A 315 -11.51 -2.83 2.56
N LEU A 316 -11.35 -3.58 1.46
CA LEU A 316 -12.21 -3.49 0.28
C LEU A 316 -13.39 -4.47 0.31
N TYR A 317 -13.17 -5.68 0.81
CA TYR A 317 -14.16 -6.73 0.97
C TYR A 317 -14.19 -7.25 2.42
N PRO A 318 -14.95 -6.58 3.31
CA PRO A 318 -15.00 -6.96 4.71
C PRO A 318 -15.59 -8.36 4.90
N ALA A 319 -14.95 -9.17 5.75
CA ALA A 319 -15.48 -10.46 6.13
C ALA A 319 -16.70 -10.29 7.06
N LEU A 320 -17.88 -10.71 6.57
CA LEU A 320 -19.11 -10.75 7.34
C LEU A 320 -19.27 -12.15 7.93
N TYR A 321 -19.32 -12.23 9.26
CA TYR A 321 -19.53 -13.48 9.99
C TYR A 321 -20.92 -13.48 10.60
N GLU A 322 -21.69 -14.53 10.30
CA GLU A 322 -22.98 -14.76 10.96
C GLU A 322 -22.72 -15.36 12.35
N LEU A 323 -22.98 -14.58 13.40
CA LEU A 323 -22.68 -14.99 14.77
C LEU A 323 -23.63 -16.08 15.31
N ASN A 324 -24.85 -16.16 14.77
CA ASN A 324 -25.88 -17.10 15.25
C ASN A 324 -25.43 -18.56 15.10
N HIS A 325 -24.79 -18.90 13.98
CA HIS A 325 -24.27 -20.24 13.73
C HIS A 325 -23.12 -20.68 14.65
N PHE A 326 -22.43 -19.75 15.33
CA PHE A 326 -21.34 -20.12 16.25
C PHE A 326 -21.84 -20.57 17.63
N VAL A 327 -23.06 -20.21 18.01
CA VAL A 327 -23.57 -20.43 19.38
C VAL A 327 -24.16 -21.83 19.55
N GLU A 328 -24.67 -22.44 18.48
CA GLU A 328 -25.38 -23.74 18.54
C GLU A 328 -24.48 -24.95 18.79
N VAL A 329 -23.16 -24.84 18.60
CA VAL A 329 -22.23 -25.98 18.71
C VAL A 329 -21.71 -26.20 20.16
N SER A 330 -22.19 -25.43 21.14
CA SER A 330 -21.69 -25.51 22.54
C SER A 330 -22.61 -26.23 23.54
N PHE A 331 -23.67 -26.89 23.08
CA PHE A 331 -24.54 -27.72 23.94
C PHE A 331 -24.82 -29.08 23.29
N CYS A 332 -23.87 -30.01 23.37
CA CYS A 332 -24.09 -31.46 23.32
C CYS A 332 -22.97 -32.15 24.11
#